data_AF-A0A7D5Z359-F1
#
_entry.id   AF-A0A7D5Z359-F1
#
_cell.length_a   1.000
_cell.length_b   1.000
_cell.length_c   1.000
_cell.angle_alpha   90.00
_cell.angle_beta   90.00
_cell.angle_gamma   90.00
#
_symmetry.space_group_name_H-M   'P 1'
#
loop_
_entity.id
_entity.type
_entity.pdbx_description
1 polymer ?
#
loop_
_entity_poly.entity_id
_entity_poly.type
_entity_poly.pdbx_seq_one_letter_code
_entity_poly.pdbx_strand_id
1 'polypeptide(L)'
;MLISAALFLAVATIPSPTSERDQLRQSEHMYWRAINTQQIDLWMGKEEVWRLTVSPNCPAWPTGNLTLVTRKGHFKRQQSIVANASDSCRLMRIEPQPGSANHSLPTLKVLTVDVNSPKGNNKP
;
A
#
# COMPACT_ATOMS: atom_id res chain seq x y z
N MET A 1 48.47 -40.29 -6.73
CA MET A 1 47.00 -40.40 -6.65
C MET A 1 46.62 -40.07 -5.21
N LEU A 2 45.75 -39.14 -4.84
CA LEU A 2 44.81 -38.23 -5.52
C LEU A 2 44.69 -36.99 -4.60
N ILE A 3 44.70 -35.78 -5.18
CA ILE A 3 44.50 -34.52 -4.44
C ILE A 3 42.99 -34.29 -4.36
N SER A 4 42.42 -34.39 -3.16
CA SER A 4 41.01 -34.08 -2.89
C SER A 4 40.81 -32.57 -2.91
N ALA A 5 40.28 -32.06 -4.03
CA ALA A 5 39.83 -30.69 -4.13
C ALA A 5 38.51 -30.52 -3.36
N ALA A 6 38.56 -29.80 -2.24
CA ALA A 6 37.37 -29.37 -1.52
C ALA A 6 36.70 -28.22 -2.31
N LEU A 7 35.54 -28.52 -2.89
CA LEU A 7 34.71 -27.57 -3.62
C LEU A 7 33.98 -26.66 -2.62
N PHE A 8 34.38 -25.39 -2.54
CA PHE A 8 33.64 -24.38 -1.78
C PHE A 8 32.36 -24.02 -2.54
N LEU A 9 31.21 -24.50 -2.06
CA LEU A 9 29.90 -24.00 -2.48
C LEU A 9 29.68 -22.60 -1.90
N ALA A 10 29.87 -21.58 -2.73
CA ALA A 10 29.40 -20.23 -2.43
C ALA A 10 27.87 -20.22 -2.48
N VAL A 11 27.23 -20.20 -1.31
CA VAL A 11 25.79 -19.94 -1.18
C VAL A 11 25.56 -18.49 -1.57
N ALA A 12 25.13 -18.27 -2.81
CA ALA A 12 24.57 -16.99 -3.22
C ALA A 12 23.25 -16.79 -2.47
N THR A 13 23.25 -15.93 -1.44
CA THR A 13 22.03 -15.40 -0.86
C THR A 13 21.35 -14.55 -1.93
N ILE A 14 20.40 -15.13 -2.64
CA ILE A 14 19.48 -14.39 -3.52
C ILE A 14 18.64 -13.52 -2.58
N PRO A 15 18.69 -12.18 -2.65
CA PRO A 15 17.75 -11.35 -1.93
C PRO A 15 16.35 -11.68 -2.48
N SER A 16 15.47 -12.21 -1.62
CA SER A 16 14.09 -12.49 -1.98
C SER A 16 13.46 -11.22 -2.57
N PRO A 17 12.86 -11.27 -3.77
CA PRO A 17 12.19 -10.10 -4.31
C PRO A 17 11.09 -9.68 -3.33
N THR A 18 11.20 -8.48 -2.79
CA THR A 18 10.11 -7.82 -2.06
C THR A 18 8.90 -7.84 -2.99
N SER A 19 7.88 -8.63 -2.66
CA SER A 19 6.79 -8.92 -3.58
C SER A 19 5.87 -7.71 -3.70
N GLU A 20 6.20 -6.80 -4.61
CA GLU A 20 5.32 -5.71 -5.03
C GLU A 20 3.99 -6.31 -5.52
N ARG A 21 2.87 -5.70 -5.14
CA ARG A 21 1.53 -6.13 -5.55
C ARG A 21 0.92 -5.17 -6.55
N ASP A 22 0.14 -5.72 -7.47
CA ASP A 22 -0.65 -4.90 -8.40
C ASP A 22 -1.95 -4.36 -7.79
N GLN A 23 -2.46 -5.06 -6.78
CA GLN A 23 -3.68 -4.67 -6.08
C GLN A 23 -3.68 -5.12 -4.62
N LEU A 24 -4.42 -4.38 -3.81
CA LEU A 24 -4.67 -4.66 -2.41
C LEU A 24 -6.17 -4.63 -2.16
N ARG A 25 -6.73 -5.69 -1.56
CA ARG A 25 -8.15 -5.74 -1.19
C ARG A 25 -8.38 -4.82 0.00
N GLN A 26 -9.41 -3.99 -0.02
CA GLN A 26 -9.77 -3.14 1.12
C GLN A 26 -10.13 -4.00 2.35
N SER A 27 -9.80 -3.50 3.54
CA SER A 27 -10.20 -4.09 4.81
C SER A 27 -11.24 -3.19 5.48
N GLU A 28 -12.06 -3.76 6.37
CA GLU A 28 -13.02 -3.01 7.18
C GLU A 28 -12.33 -2.05 8.16
N HIS A 29 -11.15 -2.43 8.64
CA HIS A 29 -10.37 -1.64 9.58
C HIS A 29 -9.05 -1.26 8.94
N MET A 30 -8.93 0.00 8.56
CA MET A 30 -7.74 0.55 7.94
C MET A 30 -7.28 1.83 8.63
N TYR A 31 -5.98 1.95 8.77
CA TYR A 31 -5.31 3.08 9.40
C TYR A 31 -4.14 3.51 8.55
N TRP A 32 -3.73 4.77 8.65
CA TRP A 32 -2.66 5.27 7.81
C TRP A 32 -1.72 6.21 8.56
N ARG A 33 -0.54 6.38 7.98
CA ARG A 33 0.46 7.34 8.41
C ARG A 33 1.23 7.84 7.19
N ALA A 34 1.42 9.16 7.10
CA ALA A 34 2.35 9.75 6.14
C ALA A 34 3.79 9.40 6.51
N ILE A 35 4.57 8.98 5.50
CA ILE A 35 6.02 8.77 5.62
C ILE A 35 6.75 9.98 5.04
N ASN A 36 6.29 10.43 3.87
CA ASN A 36 6.72 11.64 3.20
C ASN A 36 5.60 12.10 2.25
N THR A 37 5.86 13.06 1.38
CA THR A 37 4.85 13.62 0.45
C THR A 37 4.32 12.63 -0.59
N GLN A 38 5.00 11.51 -0.83
CA GLN A 38 4.64 10.52 -1.86
C GLN A 38 4.34 9.15 -1.29
N GLN A 39 4.60 8.93 0.00
CA GLN A 39 4.50 7.62 0.62
C GLN A 39 3.69 7.67 1.89
N ILE A 40 2.81 6.67 2.01
CA ILE A 40 2.11 6.36 3.24
C ILE A 40 2.34 4.89 3.60
N ASP A 41 2.29 4.60 4.88
CA ASP A 41 2.03 3.25 5.35
C ASP A 41 0.52 3.11 5.58
N LEU A 42 -0.06 2.00 5.11
CA LEU A 42 -1.45 1.61 5.22
C LEU A 42 -1.54 0.31 6.03
N TRP A 43 -2.17 0.36 7.19
CA TRP A 43 -2.44 -0.79 8.03
C TRP A 43 -3.77 -1.40 7.63
N MET A 44 -3.77 -2.70 7.39
CA MET A 44 -4.93 -3.52 7.05
C MET A 44 -5.27 -4.39 8.28
N GLY A 45 -5.76 -3.75 9.33
CA GLY A 45 -5.87 -4.35 10.67
C GLY A 45 -4.61 -4.12 11.51
N LYS A 46 -4.29 -5.06 12.41
CA LYS A 46 -3.23 -4.87 13.43
C LYS A 46 -1.83 -5.26 12.97
N GLU A 47 -1.72 -6.26 12.09
CA GLU A 47 -0.44 -6.91 11.78
C GLU A 47 0.01 -6.72 10.34
N GLU A 48 -0.93 -6.43 9.44
CA GLU A 48 -0.66 -6.30 8.01
C GLU A 48 -0.44 -4.82 7.65
N VAL A 49 0.75 -4.50 7.13
CA VAL A 49 1.12 -3.13 6.74
C VAL A 49 1.63 -3.12 5.32
N TRP A 50 1.15 -2.17 4.54
CA TRP A 50 1.53 -1.94 3.16
C TRP A 50 2.04 -0.53 2.97
N ARG A 51 3.18 -0.37 2.31
CA ARG A 51 3.63 0.93 1.83
C ARG A 51 3.00 1.21 0.48
N LEU A 52 2.29 2.32 0.40
CA LEU A 52 1.75 2.83 -0.85
C LEU A 52 2.61 4.00 -1.31
N THR A 53 3.11 3.93 -2.53
CA THR A 53 3.80 5.06 -3.18
C THR A 53 2.89 5.63 -4.25
N VAL A 54 2.69 6.95 -4.23
CA VAL A 54 1.87 7.67 -5.22
C VAL A 54 2.73 8.51 -6.16
N SER A 55 2.12 8.95 -7.26
CA SER A 55 2.76 9.83 -8.23
C SER A 55 3.13 11.20 -7.62
N PRO A 56 4.16 11.90 -8.12
CA PRO A 56 4.57 13.20 -7.61
C PRO A 56 3.51 14.31 -7.63
N ASN A 57 2.48 14.17 -8.47
CA ASN A 57 1.44 15.18 -8.67
C ASN A 57 0.27 15.06 -7.68
N CYS A 58 0.41 14.23 -6.64
CA CYS A 58 -0.60 14.12 -5.61
C CYS A 58 -0.63 15.36 -4.70
N PRO A 59 -1.81 15.70 -4.15
CA PRO A 59 -1.90 16.73 -3.13
C PRO A 59 -1.14 16.30 -1.87
N ALA A 60 -0.82 17.26 -1.01
CA ALA A 60 -0.31 16.97 0.32
C ALA A 60 -1.31 16.07 1.09
N TRP A 61 -0.78 15.17 1.91
CA TRP A 61 -1.61 14.32 2.75
C TRP A 61 -2.41 15.14 3.76
N PRO A 62 -3.66 14.74 4.08
CA PRO A 62 -4.45 15.42 5.09
C PRO A 62 -3.83 15.22 6.49
N THR A 63 -4.15 16.10 7.42
CA THR A 63 -3.74 15.95 8.84
C THR A 63 -4.66 14.99 9.63
N GLY A 64 -5.78 14.58 9.05
CA GLY A 64 -6.81 13.76 9.68
C GLY A 64 -7.05 12.42 8.97
N ASN A 65 -8.32 12.03 8.83
CA ASN A 65 -8.67 10.80 8.11
C ASN A 65 -8.33 10.93 6.62
N LEU A 66 -7.81 9.86 6.04
CA LEU A 66 -7.51 9.78 4.61
C LEU A 66 -8.65 9.06 3.91
N THR A 67 -9.15 9.63 2.82
CA THR A 67 -10.16 8.96 1.99
C THR A 67 -9.49 8.42 0.73
N LEU A 68 -9.48 7.09 0.60
CA LEU A 68 -8.91 6.40 -0.54
C LEU A 68 -10.00 5.93 -1.51
N VAL A 69 -9.69 5.94 -2.80
CA VAL A 69 -10.55 5.41 -3.84
C VAL A 69 -10.28 3.92 -4.02
N THR A 70 -11.35 3.12 -4.02
CA THR A 70 -11.30 1.70 -4.36
C THR A 70 -12.11 1.43 -5.62
N ARG A 71 -11.77 0.33 -6.30
CA ARG A 71 -12.53 -0.14 -7.45
C ARG A 71 -12.89 -1.60 -7.27
N LYS A 72 -14.18 -1.88 -7.04
CA LYS A 72 -14.67 -3.22 -6.64
C LYS A 72 -14.02 -3.68 -5.33
N GLY A 73 -13.83 -2.76 -4.39
CA GLY A 73 -13.18 -3.03 -3.10
C GLY A 73 -11.66 -3.31 -3.18
N HIS A 74 -10.98 -2.88 -4.23
CA HIS A 74 -9.51 -2.99 -4.33
C HIS A 74 -8.85 -1.63 -4.58
N PHE A 75 -7.70 -1.40 -3.95
CA PHE A 75 -6.71 -0.42 -4.36
C PHE A 75 -5.86 -1.04 -5.48
N LYS A 76 -5.61 -0.32 -6.57
CA LYS A 76 -4.90 -0.87 -7.73
C LYS A 76 -3.85 0.11 -8.24
N ARG A 77 -2.71 -0.43 -8.67
CA ARG A 77 -1.68 0.37 -9.34
C ARG A 77 -2.24 1.08 -10.56
N GLN A 78 -1.65 2.22 -10.88
CA GLN A 78 -1.99 3.14 -11.97
C GLN A 78 -3.40 3.73 -11.90
N GLN A 79 -4.13 3.54 -10.79
CA GLN A 79 -5.44 4.15 -10.57
C GLN A 79 -5.35 5.36 -9.67
N SER A 80 -6.30 6.28 -9.84
CA SER A 80 -6.52 7.35 -8.87
C SER A 80 -6.80 6.74 -7.51
N ILE A 81 -6.13 7.24 -6.48
CA ILE A 81 -6.09 6.61 -5.16
C ILE A 81 -6.57 7.53 -4.05
N VAL A 82 -6.49 8.85 -4.22
CA VAL A 82 -6.97 9.83 -3.22
C VAL A 82 -8.28 10.42 -3.69
N ALA A 83 -9.31 10.39 -2.83
CA ALA A 83 -10.58 11.01 -3.16
C ALA A 83 -10.40 12.54 -3.34
N ASN A 84 -11.09 13.11 -4.32
CA ASN A 84 -11.02 14.54 -4.69
C ASN A 84 -9.64 15.02 -5.19
N ALA A 85 -8.69 14.12 -5.45
CA ALA A 85 -7.46 14.46 -6.16
C ALA A 85 -7.69 14.39 -7.68
N SER A 86 -6.83 15.06 -8.45
CA SER A 86 -6.82 14.94 -9.91
C SER A 86 -6.46 13.52 -10.35
N ASP A 87 -6.88 13.12 -11.56
CA ASP A 87 -6.54 11.81 -12.16
C ASP A 87 -5.04 11.59 -12.41
N SER A 88 -4.24 12.65 -12.25
CA SER A 88 -2.78 12.59 -12.24
C SER A 88 -2.21 12.07 -10.92
N CYS A 89 -2.98 12.03 -9.82
CA CYS A 89 -2.59 11.45 -8.54
C CYS A 89 -2.88 9.94 -8.52
N ARG A 90 -1.87 9.14 -8.88
CA ARG A 90 -2.03 7.69 -9.08
C ARG A 90 -1.23 6.88 -8.07
N LEU A 91 -1.75 5.70 -7.71
CA LEU A 91 -1.00 4.69 -6.97
C LEU A 91 0.05 4.06 -7.88
N MET A 92 1.32 4.18 -7.53
CA MET A 92 2.44 3.70 -8.34
C MET A 92 2.94 2.33 -7.88
N ARG A 93 3.07 2.13 -6.57
CA ARG A 93 3.60 0.90 -5.97
C ARG A 93 2.84 0.51 -4.71
N ILE A 94 2.77 -0.79 -4.46
CA ILE A 94 2.19 -1.42 -3.27
C ILE A 94 3.17 -2.45 -2.76
N GLU A 95 3.79 -2.21 -1.61
CA GLU A 95 4.88 -3.04 -1.10
C GLU A 95 4.56 -3.51 0.33
N PRO A 96 4.72 -4.81 0.65
CA PRO A 96 4.52 -5.25 2.02
C PRO A 96 5.58 -4.61 2.90
N GLN A 97 5.20 -4.14 4.09
CA GLN A 97 6.16 -3.71 5.10
C GLN A 97 6.31 -4.81 6.14
N PRO A 98 7.54 -5.14 6.56
CA PRO A 98 7.74 -6.09 7.62
C PRO A 98 6.99 -5.61 8.87
N GLY A 99 6.14 -6.47 9.42
CA GLY A 99 5.49 -6.24 10.71
C GLY A 99 6.54 -6.25 11.79
N SER A 100 7.24 -5.13 12.00
CA SER A 100 8.17 -5.01 13.12
C SER A 100 7.35 -4.79 14.39
N ALA A 101 7.77 -5.43 15.48
CA ALA A 101 7.10 -5.45 16.79
C ALA A 101 6.88 -4.06 17.43
N ASN A 102 7.29 -2.97 16.76
CA ASN A 102 7.22 -1.58 17.23
C ASN A 102 6.25 -0.70 16.42
N HIS A 103 5.46 -1.25 15.50
CA HIS A 103 4.46 -0.47 14.77
C HIS A 103 3.17 -0.37 15.59
N SER A 104 3.12 0.57 16.53
CA SER A 104 1.86 0.95 17.16
C SER A 104 0.85 1.35 16.08
N LEU A 105 -0.35 0.78 16.15
CA LEU A 105 -1.41 1.08 15.20
C LEU A 105 -1.71 2.60 15.20
N PRO A 106 -1.66 3.29 14.04
CA PRO A 106 -1.99 4.70 13.99
C PRO A 106 -3.44 4.95 14.43
N THR A 107 -3.70 6.15 14.94
CA THR A 107 -5.07 6.56 15.32
C THR A 107 -5.88 7.06 14.12
N LEU A 108 -5.21 7.56 13.08
CA LEU A 108 -5.85 8.10 11.88
C LEU A 108 -6.41 6.98 11.02
N LYS A 109 -7.70 7.08 10.69
CA LYS A 109 -8.41 6.06 9.91
C LYS A 109 -8.32 6.32 8.43
N VAL A 110 -8.48 5.26 7.66
CA VAL A 110 -8.77 5.32 6.23
C VAL A 110 -10.25 5.10 6.00
N LEU A 111 -10.85 6.02 5.26
CA LEU A 111 -12.18 5.88 4.68
C LEU A 111 -12.03 5.45 3.22
N THR A 112 -13.03 4.77 2.67
CA THR A 112 -13.01 4.34 1.26
C THR A 112 -14.23 4.84 0.51
N VAL A 113 -14.02 5.14 -0.78
CA VAL A 113 -15.10 5.40 -1.74
C VAL A 113 -14.91 4.44 -2.91
N ASP A 114 -15.89 3.56 -3.13
CA ASP A 114 -15.85 2.66 -4.29
C ASP A 114 -16.50 3.34 -5.50
N VAL A 115 -15.71 3.59 -6.54
CA VAL A 115 -16.17 4.27 -7.77
C VAL A 115 -17.01 3.38 -8.69
N ASN A 116 -17.17 2.08 -8.37
CA ASN A 116 -18.07 1.18 -9.09
C ASN A 116 -19.36 0.84 -8.32
N SER A 117 -19.53 1.33 -7.10
CA SER A 117 -20.82 1.21 -6.42
C SER A 117 -21.83 2.10 -7.16
N PRO A 118 -22.96 1.56 -7.67
CA PRO A 118 -24.00 2.42 -8.22
C PRO A 118 -24.36 3.44 -7.14
N LYS A 119 -24.32 4.73 -7.50
CA LYS A 119 -24.87 5.79 -6.65
C LYS A 119 -26.27 5.33 -6.28
N GLY A 120 -26.46 4.88 -5.04
CA GLY A 120 -27.78 4.64 -4.50
C GLY A 120 -28.57 5.91 -4.70
N ASN A 121 -29.68 5.80 -5.42
CA ASN A 121 -30.57 6.89 -5.74
C ASN A 121 -30.91 7.70 -4.49
N ASN A 122 -30.28 8.87 -4.32
CA ASN A 122 -30.92 9.96 -3.59
C ASN A 122 -32.02 10.47 -4.52
N LYS A 123 -33.19 9.83 -4.43
CA LYS A 123 -34.43 10.36 -4.97
C LYS A 123 -34.83 11.57 -4.08
N PRO A 124 -35.20 12.73 -4.67
CA PRO A 124 -35.73 13.86 -3.92
C PRO A 124 -37.01 13.53 -3.17
#